data_AF-A0A661WY82-F1
#
_entry.id   AF-A0A661WY82-F1
#
_cell.length_a   1.000
_cell.length_b   1.000
_cell.length_c   1.000
_cell.angle_alpha   90.00
_cell.angle_beta   90.00
_cell.angle_gamma   90.00
#
_symmetry.space_group_name_H-M   'P 1'
#
loop_
_entity.id
_entity.type
_entity.pdbx_description
1 polymer ?
#
loop_
_entity_poly.entity_id
_entity_poly.type
_entity_poly.pdbx_seq_one_letter_code
_entity_poly.pdbx_strand_id
1 'polypeptide(L)'
;MQLVLRFAPSPTGYLHVGGARTAIFNWLIARQKKGRFLLRIEDTDRARSSEESIQKILSSLKWLGLDWDGEIHYQSANKQRHLNIAYRLLEEGKAYRCFCTKEELEEKRKRAEALKLDPRYDGTCRHLTPEQIQQKLDQGLPYAIRFKVPEGRVTYNDLIHGSTTIENNTLDDFIIVRSDNTPVYQLAVVVDDHDMGVNLVLRGDDHISNTNKQILLYQALNWEVPQFGHLPLILGPDKNRLSKRHGATSVEEFQKMGIFPEALFNYLCLLGWSPGDDREFFSKEELIQQFSLERVNKTPAVFDLQKLLWMNSKYLYEKSFRDLLPFIKSWLKDKGLPLSCLEDEHFIYLISLLKIRSKTINELTDQLIFYFEDPYEYKEKGVKKYF
;
A
#
# COMPACT_ATOMS: atom_id res chain seq x y z
N MET A 1 -22.66 -8.70 11.65
CA MET A 1 -22.18 -8.30 10.31
C MET A 1 -20.84 -8.99 10.07
N GLN A 2 -20.60 -9.56 8.90
CA GLN A 2 -19.29 -10.15 8.56
C GLN A 2 -18.26 -9.01 8.40
N LEU A 3 -17.03 -9.21 8.88
CA LEU A 3 -15.95 -8.23 8.71
C LEU A 3 -15.47 -8.23 7.25
N VAL A 4 -15.36 -7.05 6.63
CA VAL A 4 -14.91 -6.87 5.25
C VAL A 4 -13.84 -5.79 5.22
N LEU A 5 -12.63 -6.19 4.83
CA LEU A 5 -11.49 -5.32 4.60
C LEU A 5 -11.13 -5.31 3.12
N ARG A 6 -10.30 -4.34 2.73
CA ARG A 6 -9.74 -4.30 1.38
C ARG A 6 -8.29 -3.83 1.37
N PHE A 7 -7.51 -4.34 0.43
CA PHE A 7 -6.32 -3.67 -0.05
C PHE A 7 -6.64 -2.92 -1.34
N ALA A 8 -6.37 -1.60 -1.36
CA ALA A 8 -6.76 -0.71 -2.45
C ALA A 8 -5.55 0.02 -3.08
N PRO A 9 -4.62 -0.67 -3.78
CA PRO A 9 -3.44 -0.04 -4.34
C PRO A 9 -3.75 0.73 -5.64
N SER A 10 -3.15 1.90 -5.81
CA SER A 10 -3.08 2.56 -7.12
C SER A 10 -1.94 1.96 -7.96
N PRO A 11 -2.16 1.55 -9.21
CA PRO A 11 -1.15 0.86 -10.02
C PRO A 11 -0.17 1.83 -10.70
N THR A 12 0.47 2.69 -9.91
CA THR A 12 1.42 3.72 -10.39
C THR A 12 2.89 3.28 -10.28
N GLY A 13 3.13 1.99 -10.09
CA GLY A 13 4.45 1.40 -9.92
C GLY A 13 4.40 0.07 -9.18
N TYR A 14 5.49 -0.25 -8.49
CA TYR A 14 5.67 -1.50 -7.77
C TYR A 14 4.98 -1.51 -6.40
N LEU A 15 4.67 -2.70 -5.89
CA LEU A 15 4.21 -2.87 -4.52
C LEU A 15 5.38 -2.57 -3.54
N HIS A 16 5.37 -1.37 -2.96
CA HIS A 16 6.34 -0.99 -1.94
C HIS A 16 6.03 -1.67 -0.59
N VAL A 17 7.04 -1.80 0.28
CA VAL A 17 6.92 -2.51 1.57
C VAL A 17 5.85 -1.93 2.51
N GLY A 18 5.60 -0.62 2.46
CA GLY A 18 4.51 0.00 3.20
C GLY A 18 3.11 -0.46 2.73
N GLY A 19 2.93 -0.60 1.43
CA GLY A 19 1.72 -1.16 0.82
C GLY A 19 1.60 -2.64 1.14
N ALA A 20 2.69 -3.40 1.02
CA ALA A 20 2.74 -4.81 1.39
C ALA A 20 2.37 -5.04 2.87
N ARG A 21 2.92 -4.24 3.80
CA ARG A 21 2.55 -4.30 5.22
C ARG A 21 1.07 -3.99 5.45
N THR A 22 0.55 -2.98 4.75
CA THR A 22 -0.88 -2.65 4.80
C THR A 22 -1.74 -3.83 4.34
N ALA A 23 -1.36 -4.48 3.23
CA ALA A 23 -2.04 -5.67 2.73
C ALA A 23 -1.96 -6.84 3.74
N ILE A 24 -0.79 -7.11 4.30
CA ILE A 24 -0.57 -8.15 5.32
C ILE A 24 -1.48 -7.92 6.54
N PHE A 25 -1.57 -6.70 7.07
CA PHE A 25 -2.37 -6.43 8.26
C PHE A 25 -3.88 -6.59 7.98
N ASN A 26 -4.34 -6.10 6.83
CA ASN A 26 -5.72 -6.32 6.42
C ASN A 26 -6.03 -7.82 6.28
N TRP A 27 -5.12 -8.58 5.66
CA TRP A 27 -5.24 -10.02 5.45
C TRP A 27 -5.24 -10.81 6.77
N LEU A 28 -4.31 -10.50 7.69
CA LEU A 28 -4.22 -11.16 9.00
C LEU A 28 -5.53 -11.01 9.79
N ILE A 29 -6.09 -9.81 9.85
CA ILE A 29 -7.36 -9.55 10.54
C ILE A 29 -8.52 -10.28 9.86
N ALA A 30 -8.59 -10.23 8.52
CA ALA A 30 -9.63 -10.93 7.78
C ALA A 30 -9.58 -12.44 8.08
N ARG A 31 -8.40 -13.07 8.01
CA ARG A 31 -8.23 -14.50 8.29
C ARG A 31 -8.51 -14.83 9.75
N GLN A 32 -8.03 -14.01 10.70
CA GLN A 32 -8.27 -14.22 12.14
C GLN A 32 -9.76 -14.16 12.49
N LYS A 33 -10.48 -13.17 11.95
CA LYS A 33 -11.89 -12.93 12.26
C LYS A 33 -12.85 -13.66 11.32
N LYS A 34 -12.33 -14.52 10.43
CA LYS A 34 -13.11 -15.21 9.37
C LYS A 34 -13.94 -14.22 8.52
N GLY A 35 -13.38 -13.04 8.32
CA GLY A 35 -13.89 -11.99 7.46
C GLY A 35 -13.43 -12.15 6.00
N ARG A 36 -13.71 -11.13 5.19
CA ARG A 36 -13.31 -11.05 3.79
C ARG A 36 -12.19 -10.04 3.59
N PHE A 37 -11.19 -10.42 2.81
CA PHE A 37 -10.12 -9.55 2.35
C PHE A 37 -10.26 -9.34 0.83
N LEU A 38 -10.71 -8.16 0.43
CA LEU A 38 -10.96 -7.82 -0.97
C LEU A 38 -9.75 -7.12 -1.60
N LEU A 39 -9.62 -7.21 -2.91
CA LEU A 39 -8.61 -6.47 -3.68
C LEU A 39 -9.29 -5.50 -4.64
N ARG A 40 -8.98 -4.20 -4.53
CA ARG A 40 -9.46 -3.16 -5.44
C ARG A 40 -8.30 -2.40 -6.06
N ILE A 41 -8.17 -2.41 -7.38
CA ILE A 41 -7.18 -1.61 -8.09
C ILE A 41 -7.74 -0.20 -8.32
N GLU A 42 -7.07 0.81 -7.78
CA GLU A 42 -7.46 2.23 -7.92
C GLU A 42 -6.83 2.86 -9.17
N ASP A 43 -7.28 2.43 -10.35
CA ASP A 43 -6.75 2.73 -11.69
C ASP A 43 -7.43 3.93 -12.41
N THR A 44 -8.08 4.82 -11.64
CA THR A 44 -8.77 5.99 -12.21
C THR A 44 -7.83 7.00 -12.89
N ASP A 45 -6.57 7.06 -12.46
CA ASP A 45 -5.55 7.91 -13.07
C ASP A 45 -4.86 7.18 -14.21
N ARG A 46 -5.47 7.22 -15.40
CA ARG A 46 -4.97 6.54 -16.60
C ARG A 46 -3.59 6.99 -17.04
N ALA A 47 -3.16 8.20 -16.68
CA ALA A 47 -1.83 8.70 -17.06
C ALA A 47 -0.70 8.03 -16.27
N ARG A 48 -0.99 7.59 -15.04
CA ARG A 48 -0.01 6.94 -14.16
C ARG A 48 -0.27 5.44 -13.98
N SER A 49 -1.44 4.95 -14.35
CA SER A 49 -1.82 3.53 -14.23
C SER A 49 -1.33 2.73 -15.42
N SER A 50 -0.68 1.59 -15.18
CA SER A 50 -0.29 0.66 -16.25
C SER A 50 -0.64 -0.78 -15.91
N GLU A 51 -0.99 -1.56 -16.94
CA GLU A 51 -1.25 -3.00 -16.80
C GLU A 51 -0.04 -3.73 -16.21
N GLU A 52 1.18 -3.34 -16.62
CA GLU A 52 2.42 -3.86 -16.06
C GLU A 52 2.50 -3.65 -14.53
N SER A 53 2.13 -2.46 -14.04
CA SER A 53 2.11 -2.17 -12.60
C SER A 53 1.07 -3.00 -11.87
N ILE A 54 -0.11 -3.22 -12.48
CA ILE A 54 -1.14 -4.11 -11.94
C ILE A 54 -0.57 -5.52 -11.79
N GLN A 55 0.01 -6.10 -12.85
CA GLN A 55 0.56 -7.44 -12.82
C GLN A 55 1.68 -7.60 -11.79
N LYS A 56 2.54 -6.59 -11.63
CA LYS A 56 3.59 -6.56 -10.59
C LYS A 56 3.04 -6.53 -9.17
N ILE A 57 1.95 -5.80 -8.93
CA ILE A 57 1.26 -5.80 -7.64
C ILE A 57 0.68 -7.19 -7.37
N LEU A 58 -0.03 -7.76 -8.34
CA LEU A 58 -0.66 -9.09 -8.21
C LEU A 58 0.38 -10.20 -7.99
N SER A 59 1.49 -10.17 -8.72
CA SER A 59 2.58 -11.14 -8.53
C SER A 59 3.22 -11.00 -7.16
N SER A 60 3.42 -9.77 -6.67
CA SER A 60 3.98 -9.50 -5.34
C SER A 60 3.06 -10.01 -4.21
N LEU A 61 1.74 -9.79 -4.33
CA LEU A 61 0.75 -10.31 -3.37
C LEU A 61 0.74 -11.84 -3.34
N LYS A 62 0.72 -12.48 -4.53
CA LYS A 62 0.78 -13.94 -4.65
C LYS A 62 2.09 -14.50 -4.10
N TRP A 63 3.22 -13.84 -4.35
CA TRP A 63 4.52 -14.25 -3.85
C TRP A 63 4.60 -14.20 -2.32
N LEU A 64 4.04 -13.15 -1.71
CA LEU A 64 3.86 -13.06 -0.24
C LEU A 64 2.84 -14.09 0.29
N GLY A 65 2.12 -14.79 -0.58
CA GLY A 65 1.05 -15.72 -0.26
C GLY A 65 -0.13 -15.03 0.42
N LEU A 66 -0.54 -13.89 -0.12
CA LEU A 66 -1.73 -13.13 0.23
C LEU A 66 -2.82 -13.42 -0.79
N ASP A 67 -3.70 -14.36 -0.49
CA ASP A 67 -4.93 -14.59 -1.25
C ASP A 67 -5.99 -13.53 -0.92
N TRP A 68 -6.93 -13.30 -1.83
CA TRP A 68 -8.06 -12.39 -1.63
C TRP A 68 -9.37 -13.07 -2.01
N ASP A 69 -10.46 -12.58 -1.43
CA ASP A 69 -11.77 -13.20 -1.49
C ASP A 69 -12.62 -12.56 -2.59
N GLY A 70 -12.98 -13.35 -3.61
CA GLY A 70 -13.77 -12.89 -4.75
C GLY A 70 -12.92 -12.31 -5.89
N GLU A 71 -13.55 -11.53 -6.75
CA GLU A 71 -12.90 -10.96 -7.94
C GLU A 71 -12.11 -9.69 -7.62
N ILE A 72 -11.19 -9.33 -8.52
CA ILE A 72 -10.49 -8.05 -8.47
C ILE A 72 -11.45 -6.96 -8.90
N HIS A 73 -11.64 -5.95 -8.05
CA HIS A 73 -12.43 -4.77 -8.38
C HIS A 73 -11.55 -3.72 -9.06
N TYR A 74 -11.93 -3.26 -10.25
CA TYR A 74 -11.24 -2.15 -10.94
C TYR A 74 -12.06 -0.87 -10.77
N GLN A 75 -11.48 0.14 -10.13
CA GLN A 75 -12.19 1.38 -9.84
C GLN A 75 -12.61 2.12 -11.12
N SER A 76 -11.84 2.01 -12.19
CA SER A 76 -12.16 2.58 -13.50
C SER A 76 -13.46 2.01 -14.11
N ALA A 77 -13.80 0.75 -13.81
CA ALA A 77 -15.05 0.12 -14.26
C ALA A 77 -16.29 0.73 -13.57
N ASN A 78 -16.12 1.33 -12.39
CA ASN A 78 -17.21 1.94 -11.61
C ASN A 78 -17.41 3.44 -11.89
N LYS A 79 -16.74 4.02 -12.90
CA LYS A 79 -16.81 5.46 -13.19
C LYS A 79 -18.24 5.99 -13.26
N GLN A 80 -19.14 5.28 -13.94
CA GLN A 80 -20.54 5.72 -14.07
C GLN A 80 -21.27 5.71 -12.72
N ARG A 81 -21.01 4.70 -11.88
CA ARG A 81 -21.57 4.63 -10.53
C ARG A 81 -21.11 5.80 -9.68
N HIS A 82 -19.83 6.17 -9.74
CA HIS A 82 -19.30 7.35 -9.05
C HIS A 82 -19.96 8.64 -9.53
N LEU A 83 -20.11 8.81 -10.86
CA LEU A 83 -20.79 9.98 -11.43
C LEU A 83 -22.24 10.07 -10.98
N ASN A 84 -22.99 8.97 -10.99
CA ASN A 84 -24.38 8.94 -10.52
C ASN A 84 -24.50 9.41 -9.07
N ILE A 85 -23.57 9.00 -8.19
CA ILE A 85 -23.54 9.46 -6.80
C ILE A 85 -23.20 10.95 -6.71
N ALA A 86 -22.25 11.45 -7.50
CA ALA A 86 -21.92 12.87 -7.53
C ALA A 86 -23.10 13.73 -8.01
N TYR A 87 -23.83 13.28 -9.04
CA TYR A 87 -25.03 13.97 -9.51
C TYR A 87 -26.17 13.92 -8.50
N ARG A 88 -26.34 12.80 -7.78
CA ARG A 88 -27.27 12.73 -6.65
C ARG A 88 -26.94 13.75 -5.56
N LEU A 89 -25.67 13.87 -5.17
CA LEU A 89 -25.24 14.88 -4.19
C LEU A 89 -25.51 16.31 -4.70
N LEU A 90 -25.37 16.55 -6.00
CA LEU A 90 -25.65 17.83 -6.64
C LEU A 90 -27.15 18.15 -6.61
N GLU A 91 -28.01 17.19 -6.94
CA GLU A 91 -29.48 17.30 -6.88
C GLU A 91 -29.98 17.54 -5.46
N GLU A 92 -29.36 16.88 -4.47
CA GLU A 92 -29.69 17.05 -3.05
C GLU A 92 -29.10 18.35 -2.44
N GLY A 93 -28.41 19.18 -3.22
CA GLY A 93 -27.80 20.43 -2.76
C GLY A 93 -26.60 20.25 -1.81
N LYS A 94 -26.07 19.03 -1.70
CA LYS A 94 -24.89 18.64 -0.91
C LYS A 94 -23.59 18.79 -1.71
N ALA A 95 -23.69 19.07 -3.00
CA ALA A 95 -22.61 19.44 -3.89
C ALA A 95 -23.05 20.60 -4.80
N TYR A 96 -22.11 21.26 -5.46
CA TYR A 96 -22.39 22.36 -6.39
C TYR A 96 -21.40 22.38 -7.56
N ARG A 97 -21.79 23.04 -8.66
CA ARG A 97 -20.96 23.24 -9.85
C ARG A 97 -19.96 24.38 -9.62
N CYS A 98 -18.69 24.11 -9.88
CA CYS A 98 -17.60 25.08 -9.79
C CYS A 98 -17.00 25.32 -11.17
N PHE A 99 -17.09 26.57 -11.65
CA PHE A 99 -16.59 27.00 -12.95
C PHE A 99 -15.19 27.65 -12.89
N CYS A 100 -14.57 27.69 -11.71
CA CYS A 100 -13.22 28.24 -11.56
C CYS A 100 -12.22 27.45 -12.41
N THR A 101 -11.38 28.14 -13.17
CA THR A 101 -10.33 27.52 -13.99
C THR A 101 -9.15 27.07 -13.12
N LYS A 102 -8.27 26.23 -13.67
CA LYS A 102 -7.06 25.80 -12.95
C LYS A 102 -6.13 26.99 -12.69
N GLU A 103 -6.04 27.88 -13.67
CA GLU A 103 -5.22 29.09 -13.66
C GLU A 103 -5.71 30.04 -12.55
N GLU A 104 -7.01 30.30 -12.47
CA GLU A 104 -7.62 31.13 -11.41
C GLU A 104 -7.35 30.55 -10.00
N LEU A 105 -7.50 29.24 -9.84
CA LEU A 105 -7.26 28.57 -8.55
C LEU A 105 -5.78 28.64 -8.16
N GLU A 106 -4.87 28.50 -9.11
CA GLU A 106 -3.42 28.59 -8.88
C GLU A 106 -2.99 30.01 -8.53
N GLU A 107 -3.56 31.04 -9.19
CA GLU A 107 -3.32 32.44 -8.83
C GLU A 107 -3.79 32.76 -7.41
N LYS A 108 -5.00 32.31 -7.04
CA LYS A 108 -5.52 32.47 -5.68
C LYS A 108 -4.64 31.78 -4.65
N ARG A 109 -4.16 30.58 -4.95
CA ARG A 109 -3.23 29.84 -4.11
C ARG A 109 -1.92 30.61 -3.90
N LYS A 110 -1.27 31.05 -4.98
CA LYS A 110 -0.03 31.83 -4.90
C LYS A 110 -0.21 33.12 -4.10
N ARG A 111 -1.36 33.78 -4.25
CA ARG A 111 -1.70 34.98 -3.48
C ARG A 111 -1.86 34.67 -1.98
N ALA A 112 -2.53 33.59 -1.63
CA ALA A 112 -2.66 33.16 -0.23
C ALA A 112 -1.28 32.82 0.38
N GLU A 113 -0.45 32.08 -0.35
CA GLU A 113 0.92 31.74 0.06
C GLU A 113 1.80 33.00 0.25
N ALA A 114 1.73 33.96 -0.67
CA ALA A 114 2.43 35.24 -0.55
C ALA A 114 1.98 36.05 0.68
N LEU A 115 0.72 35.92 1.08
CA LEU A 115 0.13 36.53 2.27
C LEU A 115 0.32 35.68 3.54
N LYS A 116 0.98 34.52 3.46
CA LYS A 116 1.12 33.54 4.55
C LYS A 116 -0.23 33.10 5.15
N LEU A 117 -1.27 33.08 4.33
CA LEU A 117 -2.58 32.54 4.66
C LEU A 117 -2.64 31.07 4.20
N ASP A 118 -3.46 30.26 4.87
CA ASP A 118 -3.74 28.90 4.43
C ASP A 118 -4.37 28.92 3.03
N PRO A 119 -3.75 28.28 2.01
CA PRO A 119 -4.31 28.24 0.67
C PRO A 119 -5.55 27.33 0.68
N ARG A 120 -6.72 27.96 0.57
CA ARG A 120 -8.02 27.31 0.64
C ARG A 120 -8.94 27.75 -0.50
N TYR A 121 -9.85 26.88 -0.91
CA TYR A 121 -10.92 27.30 -1.82
C TYR A 121 -11.86 28.29 -1.10
N ASP A 122 -12.02 29.47 -1.68
CA ASP A 122 -12.72 30.61 -1.09
C ASP A 122 -14.26 30.58 -1.26
N GLY A 123 -14.81 29.49 -1.79
CA GLY A 123 -16.26 29.38 -1.98
C GLY A 123 -16.81 30.16 -3.18
N THR A 124 -15.96 30.64 -4.12
CA THR A 124 -16.38 31.48 -5.26
C THR A 124 -17.67 31.03 -5.95
N CYS A 125 -17.84 29.74 -6.19
CA CYS A 125 -19.02 29.20 -6.88
C CYS A 125 -20.09 28.62 -5.94
N ARG A 126 -19.89 28.66 -4.61
CA ARG A 126 -20.77 28.01 -3.60
C ARG A 126 -22.18 28.61 -3.58
N HIS A 127 -22.32 29.88 -3.94
CA HIS A 127 -23.55 30.66 -3.85
C HIS A 127 -24.06 31.17 -5.20
N LEU A 128 -23.63 30.58 -6.31
CA LEU A 128 -24.17 30.94 -7.63
C LEU A 128 -25.67 30.65 -7.68
N THR A 129 -26.45 31.58 -8.24
CA THR A 129 -27.89 31.38 -8.44
C THR A 129 -28.15 30.40 -9.59
N PRO A 130 -29.35 29.77 -9.66
CA PRO A 130 -29.72 28.91 -10.79
C PRO A 130 -29.53 29.59 -12.16
N GLU A 131 -29.85 30.89 -12.26
CA GLU A 131 -29.70 31.68 -13.48
C GLU A 131 -28.24 31.87 -13.87
N GLN A 132 -27.36 32.18 -12.91
CA GLN A 132 -25.91 32.30 -13.14
C GLN A 132 -25.29 30.96 -13.56
N ILE A 133 -25.75 29.86 -12.96
CA ILE A 133 -25.31 28.52 -13.35
C ILE A 133 -25.76 28.22 -14.78
N GLN A 134 -27.03 28.46 -15.11
CA GLN A 134 -27.57 28.21 -16.45
C GLN A 134 -26.84 29.03 -17.51
N GLN A 135 -26.61 30.33 -17.27
CA GLN A 135 -25.85 31.19 -18.17
C GLN A 135 -24.45 30.64 -18.46
N LYS A 136 -23.74 30.13 -17.44
CA LYS A 136 -22.41 29.53 -17.61
C LYS A 136 -22.46 28.20 -18.36
N LEU A 137 -23.52 27.40 -18.17
CA LEU A 137 -23.76 26.18 -18.93
C LEU A 137 -24.06 26.47 -20.40
N ASP A 138 -24.88 27.49 -20.70
CA ASP A 138 -25.22 27.91 -22.07
C ASP A 138 -24.00 28.44 -22.82
N GLN A 139 -23.04 29.03 -22.10
CA GLN A 139 -21.73 29.43 -22.63
C GLN A 139 -20.78 28.25 -22.89
N GLY A 140 -21.17 27.02 -22.52
CA GLY A 140 -20.33 25.83 -22.65
C GLY A 140 -19.12 25.82 -21.71
N LEU A 141 -19.15 26.57 -20.61
CA LEU A 141 -18.03 26.61 -19.68
C LEU A 141 -17.88 25.26 -18.96
N PRO A 142 -16.67 24.67 -18.92
CA PRO A 142 -16.42 23.45 -18.18
C PRO A 142 -16.58 23.70 -16.67
N TYR A 143 -17.07 22.70 -15.94
CA TYR A 143 -17.24 22.80 -14.49
C TYR A 143 -16.83 21.52 -13.78
N ALA A 144 -16.25 21.66 -12.59
CA ALA A 144 -16.08 20.57 -11.65
C ALA A 144 -17.30 20.48 -10.71
N ILE A 145 -17.53 19.33 -10.08
CA ILE A 145 -18.48 19.18 -8.98
C ILE A 145 -17.69 19.21 -7.67
N ARG A 146 -18.03 20.14 -6.78
CA ARG A 146 -17.45 20.24 -5.43
C ARG A 146 -18.45 19.76 -4.40
N PHE A 147 -17.96 18.99 -3.43
CA PHE A 147 -18.72 18.67 -2.24
C PHE A 147 -18.83 19.90 -1.35
N LYS A 148 -20.04 20.19 -0.88
CA LYS A 148 -20.32 21.30 0.03
C LYS A 148 -20.11 20.81 1.45
N VAL A 149 -18.97 21.16 2.03
CA VAL A 149 -18.65 20.83 3.42
C VAL A 149 -19.68 21.51 4.33
N PRO A 150 -20.42 20.73 5.15
CA PRO A 150 -21.41 21.27 6.08
C PRO A 150 -20.74 21.90 7.30
N GLU A 151 -21.45 22.81 7.97
CA GLU A 151 -21.01 23.36 9.25
C GLU A 151 -20.92 22.28 10.35
N GLY A 152 -20.22 22.60 11.43
CA GLY A 152 -20.04 21.71 12.58
C GLY A 152 -18.67 21.05 12.60
N ARG A 153 -18.61 19.80 13.07
CA ARG A 153 -17.36 19.05 13.27
C ARG A 153 -17.53 17.60 12.87
N VAL A 154 -16.41 16.97 12.53
CA VAL A 154 -16.33 15.53 12.29
C VAL A 154 -15.47 14.90 13.38
N THR A 155 -16.02 13.85 14.00
CA THR A 155 -15.36 13.07 15.05
C THR A 155 -15.37 11.60 14.65
N TYR A 156 -14.23 10.93 14.81
CA TYR A 156 -14.15 9.48 14.69
C TYR A 156 -13.10 8.92 15.65
N ASN A 157 -13.29 7.66 16.04
CA ASN A 157 -12.30 6.92 16.82
C ASN A 157 -11.44 6.06 15.90
N ASP A 158 -10.19 6.45 15.71
CA ASP A 158 -9.22 5.63 15.01
C ASP A 158 -8.79 4.45 15.89
N LEU A 159 -8.75 3.25 15.33
CA LEU A 159 -8.40 2.03 16.07
C LEU A 159 -6.93 2.00 16.53
N ILE A 160 -6.06 2.87 16.01
CA ILE A 160 -4.63 2.95 16.37
C ILE A 160 -4.34 4.28 17.06
N HIS A 161 -4.72 5.40 16.44
CA HIS A 161 -4.42 6.73 16.96
C HIS A 161 -5.39 7.21 18.04
N GLY A 162 -6.59 6.62 18.14
CA GLY A 162 -7.65 7.02 19.06
C GLY A 162 -8.58 8.11 18.50
N SER A 163 -9.35 8.73 19.38
CA SER A 163 -10.36 9.73 18.99
C SER A 163 -9.74 11.00 18.40
N THR A 164 -10.22 11.39 17.23
CA THR A 164 -9.86 12.65 16.54
C THR A 164 -11.13 13.44 16.27
N THR A 165 -11.08 14.76 16.49
CA THR A 165 -12.15 15.70 16.13
C THR A 165 -11.54 16.89 15.40
N ILE A 166 -12.15 17.29 14.28
CA ILE A 166 -11.80 18.55 13.61
C ILE A 166 -13.06 19.35 13.30
N GLU A 167 -12.93 20.68 13.31
CA GLU A 167 -13.98 21.58 12.86
C GLU A 167 -14.07 21.57 11.33
N ASN A 168 -15.27 21.46 10.78
CA ASN A 168 -15.48 21.34 9.34
C ASN A 168 -15.05 22.61 8.59
N ASN A 169 -15.06 23.77 9.24
CA ASN A 169 -14.52 25.02 8.67
C ASN A 169 -13.00 24.98 8.39
N THR A 170 -12.29 23.98 8.91
CA THR A 170 -10.90 23.72 8.56
C THR A 170 -10.73 22.97 7.24
N LEU A 171 -11.83 22.45 6.68
CA LEU A 171 -11.87 21.73 5.42
C LEU A 171 -12.49 22.60 4.32
N ASP A 172 -11.83 22.60 3.16
CA ASP A 172 -12.38 23.24 1.97
C ASP A 172 -13.48 22.41 1.33
N ASP A 173 -14.40 23.08 0.62
CA ASP A 173 -15.23 22.45 -0.39
C ASP A 173 -14.35 21.81 -1.47
N PHE A 174 -14.19 20.50 -1.38
CA PHE A 174 -13.27 19.76 -2.23
C PHE A 174 -13.98 19.22 -3.48
N ILE A 175 -13.23 19.13 -4.57
CA ILE A 175 -13.71 18.54 -5.82
C ILE A 175 -14.03 17.06 -5.57
N ILE A 176 -15.19 16.59 -6.05
CA ILE A 176 -15.57 15.17 -6.09
C ILE A 176 -15.57 14.61 -7.52
N VAL A 177 -15.80 15.48 -8.52
CA VAL A 177 -15.68 15.16 -9.95
C VAL A 177 -15.01 16.33 -10.66
N ARG A 178 -13.98 16.05 -11.46
CA ARG A 178 -13.27 17.04 -12.28
C ARG A 178 -14.10 17.46 -13.49
N SER A 179 -13.70 18.54 -14.16
CA SER A 179 -14.40 19.07 -15.34
C SER A 179 -14.37 18.17 -16.58
N ASP A 180 -13.48 17.19 -16.61
CA ASP A 180 -13.42 16.11 -17.61
C ASP A 180 -14.29 14.89 -17.24
N ASN A 181 -15.21 15.06 -16.27
CA ASN A 181 -16.04 14.00 -15.69
C ASN A 181 -15.24 12.87 -15.05
N THR A 182 -13.99 13.10 -14.61
CA THR A 182 -13.22 12.10 -13.86
C THR A 182 -13.53 12.22 -12.37
N PRO A 183 -14.13 11.18 -11.73
CA PRO A 183 -14.28 11.13 -10.28
C PRO A 183 -12.91 11.21 -9.61
N VAL A 184 -12.82 11.91 -8.48
CA VAL A 184 -11.57 11.95 -7.71
C VAL A 184 -11.58 10.90 -6.60
N TYR A 185 -10.40 10.61 -6.08
CA TYR A 185 -10.16 9.66 -5.00
C TYR A 185 -11.18 9.72 -3.86
N GLN A 186 -11.50 10.91 -3.34
CA GLN A 186 -12.41 11.06 -2.19
C GLN A 186 -13.80 10.47 -2.43
N LEU A 187 -14.36 10.67 -3.63
CA LEU A 187 -15.67 10.14 -3.98
C LEU A 187 -15.58 8.66 -4.33
N ALA A 188 -14.64 8.31 -5.20
CA ALA A 188 -14.53 6.95 -5.73
C ALA A 188 -14.31 5.92 -4.60
N VAL A 189 -13.42 6.22 -3.65
CA VAL A 189 -13.12 5.32 -2.53
C VAL A 189 -14.32 5.11 -1.60
N VAL A 190 -15.12 6.16 -1.33
CA VAL A 190 -16.30 6.09 -0.46
C VAL A 190 -17.40 5.27 -1.11
N VAL A 191 -17.64 5.51 -2.41
CA VAL A 191 -18.65 4.76 -3.18
C VAL A 191 -18.26 3.29 -3.28
N ASP A 192 -17.01 2.99 -3.63
CA ASP A 192 -16.57 1.61 -3.76
C ASP A 192 -16.50 0.88 -2.41
N ASP A 193 -16.04 1.54 -1.32
CA ASP A 193 -16.03 0.93 0.01
C ASP A 193 -17.46 0.61 0.47
N HIS A 194 -18.43 1.50 0.23
CA HIS A 194 -19.84 1.24 0.50
C HIS A 194 -20.40 0.08 -0.35
N ASP A 195 -20.24 0.14 -1.68
CA ASP A 195 -20.77 -0.86 -2.60
C ASP A 195 -20.13 -2.25 -2.39
N MET A 196 -18.88 -2.30 -1.91
CA MET A 196 -18.17 -3.53 -1.52
C MET A 196 -18.50 -4.02 -0.10
N GLY A 197 -19.24 -3.25 0.70
CA GLY A 197 -19.57 -3.56 2.08
C GLY A 197 -18.37 -3.50 3.04
N VAL A 198 -17.32 -2.74 2.70
CA VAL A 198 -16.14 -2.53 3.56
C VAL A 198 -16.59 -1.85 4.84
N ASN A 199 -16.27 -2.46 5.98
CA ASN A 199 -16.64 -1.95 7.30
C ASN A 199 -15.45 -1.71 8.23
N LEU A 200 -14.24 -2.08 7.80
CA LEU A 200 -12.98 -1.69 8.44
C LEU A 200 -11.95 -1.28 7.38
N VAL A 201 -11.55 -0.01 7.41
CA VAL A 201 -10.54 0.59 6.54
C VAL A 201 -9.22 0.69 7.29
N LEU A 202 -8.24 -0.14 6.92
CA LEU A 202 -6.86 -0.02 7.37
C LEU A 202 -5.95 0.47 6.24
N ARG A 203 -5.26 1.58 6.48
CA ARG A 203 -4.39 2.26 5.49
C ARG A 203 -3.27 3.03 6.18
N GLY A 204 -2.32 3.56 5.41
CA GLY A 204 -1.26 4.41 5.94
C GLY A 204 -1.78 5.71 6.58
N ASP A 205 -1.10 6.18 7.62
CA ASP A 205 -1.40 7.42 8.35
C ASP A 205 -1.18 8.70 7.54
N ASP A 206 -0.48 8.62 6.41
CA ASP A 206 -0.45 9.68 5.40
C ASP A 206 -1.83 10.00 4.80
N HIS A 207 -2.82 9.14 5.02
CA HIS A 207 -4.20 9.35 4.62
C HIS A 207 -5.15 9.80 5.74
N ILE A 208 -4.68 10.06 6.98
CA ILE A 208 -5.53 10.49 8.11
C ILE A 208 -6.39 11.70 7.75
N SER A 209 -5.82 12.69 7.07
CA SER A 209 -6.54 13.92 6.68
C SER A 209 -7.69 13.65 5.69
N ASN A 210 -7.59 12.59 4.89
CA ASN A 210 -8.64 12.19 3.94
C ASN A 210 -9.85 11.59 4.66
N THR A 211 -9.65 10.94 5.82
CA THR A 211 -10.72 10.30 6.60
C THR A 211 -11.83 11.29 6.94
N ASN A 212 -11.46 12.50 7.36
CA ASN A 212 -12.42 13.55 7.68
C ASN A 212 -13.34 13.87 6.49
N LYS A 213 -12.76 14.04 5.30
CA LYS A 213 -13.51 14.30 4.06
C LYS A 213 -14.39 13.13 3.65
N GLN A 214 -13.90 11.91 3.82
CA GLN A 214 -14.62 10.69 3.46
C GLN A 214 -15.81 10.43 4.39
N ILE A 215 -15.65 10.66 5.70
CA ILE A 215 -16.75 10.55 6.67
C ILE A 215 -17.86 11.54 6.33
N LEU A 216 -17.53 12.78 5.97
CA LEU A 216 -18.54 13.76 5.54
C LEU A 216 -19.31 13.29 4.29
N LEU A 217 -18.65 12.60 3.36
CA LEU A 217 -19.32 11.99 2.21
C LEU A 217 -20.26 10.85 2.61
N TYR A 218 -19.82 9.93 3.49
CA TYR A 218 -20.67 8.87 4.03
C TYR A 218 -21.92 9.46 4.71
N GLN A 219 -21.73 10.45 5.58
CA GLN A 219 -22.81 11.15 6.28
C GLN A 219 -23.75 11.85 5.30
N ALA A 220 -23.21 12.57 4.32
CA ALA A 220 -24.02 13.22 3.29
C ALA A 220 -24.84 12.22 2.47
N LEU A 221 -24.37 11.00 2.28
CA LEU A 221 -25.08 9.94 1.56
C LEU A 221 -26.03 9.12 2.45
N ASN A 222 -26.10 9.43 3.75
CA ASN A 222 -26.77 8.63 4.78
C ASN A 222 -26.31 7.15 4.75
N TRP A 223 -25.01 6.93 4.56
CA TRP A 223 -24.38 5.62 4.57
C TRP A 223 -23.69 5.36 5.91
N GLU A 224 -23.61 4.09 6.30
CA GLU A 224 -22.85 3.68 7.47
C GLU A 224 -21.35 3.99 7.28
N VAL A 225 -20.75 4.62 8.29
CA VAL A 225 -19.33 4.97 8.29
C VAL A 225 -18.53 3.75 8.74
N PRO A 226 -17.55 3.25 7.96
CA PRO A 226 -16.71 2.14 8.38
C PRO A 226 -15.82 2.55 9.56
N GLN A 227 -15.30 1.56 10.28
CA GLN A 227 -14.23 1.80 11.24
C GLN A 227 -12.93 2.13 10.51
N PHE A 228 -12.09 2.97 11.10
CA PHE A 228 -10.80 3.36 10.52
C PHE A 228 -9.65 3.00 11.46
N GLY A 229 -8.54 2.55 10.91
CA GLY A 229 -7.27 2.45 11.61
C GLY A 229 -6.12 2.88 10.70
N HIS A 230 -5.28 3.78 11.18
CA HIS A 230 -4.17 4.31 10.39
C HIS A 230 -2.82 3.73 10.84
N LEU A 231 -2.14 3.07 9.92
CA LEU A 231 -0.87 2.39 10.12
C LEU A 231 0.29 3.40 10.00
N PRO A 232 1.13 3.57 11.03
CA PRO A 232 2.23 4.54 10.97
C PRO A 232 3.21 4.25 9.86
N LEU A 233 3.65 5.27 9.11
CA LEU A 233 4.59 5.10 8.00
C LEU A 233 5.84 4.28 8.38
N ILE A 234 6.43 3.63 7.37
CA ILE A 234 7.75 3.02 7.49
C ILE A 234 8.79 4.08 7.18
N LEU A 235 9.77 4.22 8.07
CA LEU A 235 10.89 5.14 7.93
C LEU A 235 12.14 4.41 7.42
N GLY A 236 13.03 5.15 6.76
CA GLY A 236 14.40 4.73 6.49
C GLY A 236 15.29 4.92 7.72
N PRO A 237 16.57 4.48 7.64
CA PRO A 237 17.55 4.66 8.72
C PRO A 237 17.79 6.14 9.11
N ASP A 238 17.52 7.06 8.17
CA ASP A 238 17.60 8.51 8.36
C ASP A 238 16.36 9.11 9.06
N LYS A 239 15.41 8.27 9.50
CA LYS A 239 14.12 8.64 10.09
C LYS A 239 13.19 9.44 9.17
N ASN A 240 13.48 9.52 7.88
CA ASN A 240 12.56 10.06 6.90
C ASN A 240 11.70 8.93 6.29
N ARG A 241 10.63 9.29 5.57
CA ARG A 241 9.80 8.32 4.85
C ARG A 241 10.67 7.43 3.97
N LEU A 242 10.50 6.11 4.11
CA LEU A 242 11.23 5.13 3.29
C LEU A 242 10.91 5.37 1.81
N SER A 243 11.96 5.62 1.04
CA SER A 243 11.94 5.81 -0.41
C SER A 243 13.13 5.10 -1.08
N LYS A 244 13.12 5.04 -2.42
CA LYS A 244 14.15 4.36 -3.25
C LYS A 244 15.59 4.79 -2.96
N ARG A 245 15.81 5.99 -2.40
CA ARG A 245 17.14 6.48 -2.03
C ARG A 245 17.82 5.65 -0.93
N HIS A 246 17.04 4.87 -0.17
CA HIS A 246 17.55 4.00 0.88
C HIS A 246 17.82 2.56 0.41
N GLY A 247 17.67 2.28 -0.89
CA GLY A 247 17.86 0.96 -1.49
C GLY A 247 16.54 0.30 -1.92
N ALA A 248 16.50 -1.04 -1.80
CA ALA A 248 15.31 -1.82 -2.13
C ALA A 248 14.11 -1.38 -1.28
N THR A 249 12.99 -1.10 -1.94
CA THR A 249 11.75 -0.63 -1.28
C THR A 249 10.51 -1.37 -1.74
N SER A 250 10.62 -2.19 -2.80
CA SER A 250 9.55 -3.00 -3.34
C SER A 250 9.73 -4.49 -3.02
N VAL A 251 8.61 -5.21 -2.96
CA VAL A 251 8.59 -6.66 -2.72
C VAL A 251 9.42 -7.40 -3.77
N GLU A 252 9.30 -7.01 -5.05
CA GLU A 252 10.04 -7.61 -6.17
C GLU A 252 11.57 -7.42 -6.03
N GLU A 253 12.04 -6.27 -5.54
CA GLU A 253 13.47 -6.06 -5.27
C GLU A 253 13.98 -7.00 -4.18
N PHE A 254 13.23 -7.18 -3.08
CA PHE A 254 13.61 -8.13 -2.03
C PHE A 254 13.59 -9.59 -2.52
N GLN A 255 12.62 -9.94 -3.36
CA GLN A 255 12.61 -11.25 -4.02
C GLN A 255 13.87 -11.45 -4.87
N LYS A 256 14.26 -10.45 -5.70
CA LYS A 256 15.49 -10.48 -6.51
C LYS A 256 16.76 -10.54 -5.66
N MET A 257 16.75 -9.98 -4.45
CA MET A 257 17.85 -10.10 -3.49
C MET A 257 17.97 -11.49 -2.86
N GLY A 258 17.05 -12.41 -3.16
CA GLY A 258 17.06 -13.76 -2.60
C GLY A 258 16.51 -13.85 -1.19
N ILE A 259 15.63 -12.91 -0.81
CA ILE A 259 14.82 -12.98 0.41
C ILE A 259 13.65 -13.94 0.17
N PHE A 260 13.35 -14.78 1.16
CA PHE A 260 12.21 -15.68 1.13
C PHE A 260 10.90 -14.97 1.49
N PRO A 261 9.76 -15.37 0.90
CA PRO A 261 8.49 -14.70 1.15
C PRO A 261 8.05 -14.79 2.62
N GLU A 262 8.33 -15.91 3.30
CA GLU A 262 8.03 -16.10 4.72
C GLU A 262 8.85 -15.15 5.60
N ALA A 263 10.12 -14.95 5.28
CA ALA A 263 11.00 -14.02 5.98
C ALA A 263 10.52 -12.57 5.82
N LEU A 264 10.20 -12.15 4.59
CA LEU A 264 9.70 -10.78 4.36
C LEU A 264 8.33 -10.58 5.03
N PHE A 265 7.44 -11.57 4.96
CA PHE A 265 6.13 -11.53 5.61
C PHE A 265 6.26 -11.35 7.13
N ASN A 266 7.03 -12.21 7.79
CA ASN A 266 7.25 -12.15 9.23
C ASN A 266 7.91 -10.83 9.64
N TYR A 267 8.93 -10.39 8.90
CA TYR A 267 9.63 -9.14 9.18
C TYR A 267 8.68 -7.93 9.08
N LEU A 268 7.87 -7.86 8.01
CA LEU A 268 6.89 -6.78 7.84
C LEU A 268 5.78 -6.82 8.91
N CYS A 269 5.43 -8.00 9.43
CA CYS A 269 4.52 -8.11 10.58
C CYS A 269 5.09 -7.41 11.80
N LEU A 270 6.34 -7.69 12.15
CA LEU A 270 7.00 -7.09 13.31
C LEU A 270 7.30 -5.59 13.15
N LEU A 271 7.16 -5.06 11.93
CA LEU A 271 7.42 -3.68 11.60
C LEU A 271 6.24 -2.76 11.98
N GLY A 272 6.07 -2.56 13.28
CA GLY A 272 5.02 -1.74 13.86
C GLY A 272 3.96 -2.53 14.64
N TRP A 273 4.13 -3.83 14.81
CA TRP A 273 3.30 -4.66 15.70
C TRP A 273 4.20 -5.50 16.61
N SER A 274 3.78 -5.69 17.87
CA SER A 274 4.49 -6.54 18.84
C SER A 274 3.63 -7.73 19.26
N PRO A 275 4.21 -8.95 19.32
CA PRO A 275 3.54 -10.14 19.86
C PRO A 275 3.32 -10.09 21.38
N GLY A 276 3.89 -9.09 22.08
CA GLY A 276 3.84 -8.96 23.54
C GLY A 276 4.87 -9.79 24.29
N ASP A 277 5.75 -10.48 23.57
CA ASP A 277 6.92 -11.21 24.07
C ASP A 277 8.13 -10.96 23.13
N ASP A 278 9.24 -11.64 23.40
CA ASP A 278 10.48 -11.48 22.64
C ASP A 278 10.57 -12.40 21.40
N ARG A 279 9.48 -13.05 20.98
CA ARG A 279 9.51 -13.91 19.79
C ARG A 279 9.58 -13.07 18.53
N GLU A 280 10.46 -13.46 17.62
CA GLU A 280 10.65 -12.80 16.32
C GLU A 280 10.35 -13.71 15.11
N PHE A 281 10.20 -15.02 15.34
CA PHE A 281 9.93 -16.01 14.30
C PHE A 281 8.54 -16.60 14.48
N PHE A 282 7.75 -16.54 13.41
CA PHE A 282 6.37 -17.00 13.41
C PHE A 282 6.03 -17.67 12.08
N SER A 283 5.28 -18.76 12.16
CA SER A 283 4.48 -19.24 11.04
C SER A 283 3.36 -18.26 10.70
N LYS A 284 2.81 -18.38 9.48
CA LYS A 284 1.64 -17.58 9.07
C LYS A 284 0.44 -17.85 9.98
N GLU A 285 0.24 -19.10 10.36
CA GLU A 285 -0.86 -19.55 11.22
C GLU A 285 -0.76 -18.93 12.61
N GLU A 286 0.43 -18.86 13.19
CA GLU A 286 0.65 -18.17 14.47
C GLU A 286 0.38 -16.68 14.36
N LEU A 287 0.80 -16.03 13.28
CA LEU A 287 0.52 -14.61 13.04
C LEU A 287 -0.98 -14.37 12.89
N ILE A 288 -1.71 -15.23 12.16
CA ILE A 288 -3.18 -15.13 12.07
C ILE A 288 -3.82 -15.22 13.46
N GLN A 289 -3.36 -16.15 14.30
CA GLN A 289 -3.94 -16.33 15.63
C GLN A 289 -3.62 -15.17 16.58
N GLN A 290 -2.39 -14.66 16.55
CA GLN A 290 -1.89 -13.70 17.54
C GLN A 290 -2.08 -12.22 17.14
N PHE A 291 -2.19 -11.92 15.84
CA PHE A 291 -2.25 -10.53 15.38
C PHE A 291 -3.45 -9.80 15.99
N SER A 292 -3.25 -8.56 16.42
CA SER A 292 -4.31 -7.73 16.97
C SER A 292 -3.99 -6.26 16.73
N LEU A 293 -5.01 -5.45 16.45
CA LEU A 293 -4.84 -4.02 16.18
C LEU A 293 -4.37 -3.23 17.41
N GLU A 294 -4.75 -3.68 18.59
CA GLU A 294 -4.41 -3.05 19.88
C GLU A 294 -2.91 -3.08 20.15
N ARG A 295 -2.19 -4.02 19.53
CA ARG A 295 -0.74 -4.19 19.64
C ARG A 295 0.03 -3.56 18.47
N VAL A 296 -0.65 -2.83 17.60
CA VAL A 296 -0.01 -2.00 16.58
C VAL A 296 0.49 -0.72 17.24
N ASN A 297 1.79 -0.48 17.15
CA ASN A 297 2.43 0.71 17.69
C ASN A 297 1.95 1.95 16.92
N LYS A 298 1.80 3.08 17.64
CA LYS A 298 1.44 4.38 17.05
C LYS A 298 2.63 5.10 16.43
N THR A 299 3.84 4.68 16.78
CA THR A 299 5.08 5.30 16.30
C THR A 299 5.53 4.68 14.98
N PRO A 300 6.04 5.48 14.03
CA PRO A 300 6.65 4.97 12.81
C PRO A 300 7.79 3.99 13.10
N ALA A 301 7.81 2.89 12.37
CA ALA A 301 8.87 1.87 12.48
C ALA A 301 9.98 2.13 11.45
N VAL A 302 11.23 2.00 11.87
CA VAL A 302 12.39 2.11 11.00
C VAL A 302 12.66 0.77 10.32
N PHE A 303 12.80 0.77 9.01
CA PHE A 303 13.19 -0.41 8.25
C PHE A 303 14.69 -0.69 8.42
N ASP A 304 15.01 -1.84 9.03
CA ASP A 304 16.36 -2.36 9.20
C ASP A 304 16.62 -3.54 8.24
N LEU A 305 17.39 -3.28 7.19
CA LEU A 305 17.79 -4.31 6.22
C LEU A 305 18.66 -5.40 6.84
N GLN A 306 19.53 -5.08 7.81
CA GLN A 306 20.38 -6.08 8.45
C GLN A 306 19.56 -7.04 9.30
N LYS A 307 18.53 -6.54 9.98
CA LYS A 307 17.56 -7.39 10.70
C LYS A 307 16.81 -8.31 9.75
N LEU A 308 16.33 -7.80 8.61
CA LEU A 308 15.68 -8.64 7.59
C LEU A 308 16.63 -9.74 7.07
N LEU A 309 17.88 -9.40 6.74
CA LEU A 309 18.86 -10.37 6.27
C LEU A 309 19.22 -11.42 7.34
N TRP A 310 19.33 -11.01 8.59
CA TRP A 310 19.53 -11.94 9.71
C TRP A 310 18.35 -12.90 9.84
N MET A 311 17.12 -12.38 9.80
CA MET A 311 15.90 -13.20 9.85
C MET A 311 15.86 -14.18 8.67
N ASN A 312 16.13 -13.69 7.46
CA ASN A 312 16.18 -14.51 6.25
C ASN A 312 17.22 -15.64 6.33
N SER A 313 18.36 -15.41 6.99
CA SER A 313 19.38 -16.45 7.19
C SER A 313 18.87 -17.61 8.05
N LYS A 314 18.01 -17.34 9.04
CA LYS A 314 17.35 -18.37 9.85
C LYS A 314 16.35 -19.18 9.02
N TYR A 315 15.53 -18.50 8.23
CA TYR A 315 14.64 -19.18 7.26
C TYR A 315 15.41 -20.03 6.25
N LEU A 316 16.56 -19.55 5.75
CA LEU A 316 17.43 -20.31 4.86
C LEU A 316 17.99 -21.56 5.56
N TYR A 317 18.46 -21.39 6.79
CA TYR A 317 19.02 -22.47 7.61
C TYR A 317 18.00 -23.59 7.86
N GLU A 318 16.75 -23.25 8.15
CA GLU A 318 15.69 -24.21 8.46
C GLU A 318 15.13 -24.94 7.24
N LYS A 319 15.23 -24.34 6.04
CA LYS A 319 14.75 -24.98 4.81
C LYS A 319 15.48 -26.29 4.50
N SER A 320 14.69 -27.30 4.15
CA SER A 320 15.22 -28.57 3.67
C SER A 320 15.79 -28.42 2.26
N PHE A 321 16.63 -29.36 1.82
CA PHE A 321 17.07 -29.38 0.43
C PHE A 321 15.88 -29.38 -0.54
N ARG A 322 14.81 -30.10 -0.21
CA ARG A 322 13.57 -30.16 -1.00
C ARG A 322 12.92 -28.78 -1.17
N ASP A 323 12.95 -27.94 -0.13
CA ASP A 323 12.40 -26.58 -0.19
C ASP A 323 13.27 -25.64 -1.04
N LEU A 324 14.59 -25.89 -1.07
CA LEU A 324 15.56 -25.13 -1.86
C LEU A 324 15.63 -25.59 -3.33
N LEU A 325 15.17 -26.81 -3.64
CA LEU A 325 15.23 -27.39 -4.98
C LEU A 325 14.76 -26.47 -6.11
N PRO A 326 13.61 -25.76 -6.01
CA PRO A 326 13.16 -24.89 -7.10
C PRO A 326 14.17 -23.76 -7.40
N PHE A 327 14.75 -23.18 -6.36
CA PHE A 327 15.73 -22.09 -6.49
C PHE A 327 17.05 -22.60 -7.07
N ILE A 328 17.57 -23.70 -6.53
CA ILE A 328 18.82 -24.30 -7.01
C ILE A 328 18.66 -24.79 -8.46
N LYS A 329 17.51 -25.39 -8.81
CA LYS A 329 17.20 -25.80 -10.20
C LYS A 329 17.18 -24.61 -11.16
N SER A 330 16.57 -23.49 -10.76
CA SER A 330 16.57 -22.27 -11.58
C SER A 330 17.99 -21.76 -11.78
N TRP A 331 18.76 -21.63 -10.69
CA TRP A 331 20.13 -21.16 -10.74
C TRP A 331 21.04 -22.04 -11.62
N LEU A 332 20.96 -23.37 -11.50
CA LEU A 332 21.72 -24.30 -12.34
C LEU A 332 21.42 -24.06 -13.82
N LYS A 333 20.13 -23.90 -14.19
CA LYS A 333 19.73 -23.60 -15.57
C LYS A 333 20.27 -22.26 -16.05
N ASP A 334 20.16 -21.22 -15.23
CA ASP A 334 20.62 -19.87 -15.55
C ASP A 334 22.14 -19.82 -15.77
N LYS A 335 22.90 -20.69 -15.09
CA LYS A 335 24.35 -20.86 -15.25
C LYS A 335 24.76 -21.90 -16.29
N GLY A 336 23.82 -22.60 -16.92
CA GLY A 336 24.13 -23.68 -17.87
C GLY A 336 24.80 -24.91 -17.22
N LEU A 337 24.62 -25.10 -15.91
CA LEU A 337 25.18 -26.20 -15.13
C LEU A 337 24.27 -27.45 -15.19
N PRO A 338 24.84 -28.67 -15.09
CA PRO A 338 24.07 -29.90 -15.24
C PRO A 338 23.11 -30.15 -14.06
N LEU A 339 21.86 -30.46 -14.38
CA LEU A 339 20.84 -30.78 -13.37
C LEU A 339 21.10 -32.12 -12.65
N SER A 340 21.95 -32.99 -13.20
CA SER A 340 22.34 -34.25 -12.57
C SER A 340 23.06 -34.05 -11.24
N CYS A 341 23.63 -32.86 -10.97
CA CYS A 341 24.19 -32.53 -9.66
C CYS A 341 23.17 -32.62 -8.52
N LEU A 342 21.88 -32.55 -8.81
CA LEU A 342 20.82 -32.67 -7.80
C LEU A 342 20.65 -34.10 -7.26
N GLU A 343 21.26 -35.09 -7.91
CA GLU A 343 21.32 -36.49 -7.49
C GLU A 343 22.63 -36.81 -6.74
N ASP A 344 23.59 -35.88 -6.75
CA ASP A 344 24.89 -36.05 -6.11
C ASP A 344 24.82 -35.72 -4.61
N GLU A 345 25.07 -36.73 -3.77
CA GLU A 345 25.09 -36.60 -2.32
C GLU A 345 26.12 -35.57 -1.83
N HIS A 346 27.26 -35.43 -2.51
CA HIS A 346 28.26 -34.42 -2.18
C HIS A 346 27.72 -33.01 -2.42
N PHE A 347 27.01 -32.78 -3.53
CA PHE A 347 26.42 -31.49 -3.82
C PHE A 347 25.32 -31.11 -2.81
N ILE A 348 24.48 -32.08 -2.43
CA ILE A 348 23.45 -31.91 -1.39
C ILE A 348 24.09 -31.56 -0.04
N TYR A 349 25.19 -32.24 0.30
CA TYR A 349 25.96 -31.97 1.51
C TYR A 349 26.59 -30.56 1.49
N LEU A 350 27.16 -30.14 0.37
CA LEU A 350 27.72 -28.78 0.20
C LEU A 350 26.67 -27.69 0.41
N ILE A 351 25.46 -27.86 -0.13
CA ILE A 351 24.35 -26.94 0.12
C ILE A 351 24.05 -26.83 1.61
N SER A 352 24.05 -27.97 2.31
CA SER A 352 23.79 -28.02 3.75
C SER A 352 24.87 -27.32 4.59
N LEU A 353 26.13 -27.36 4.16
CA LEU A 353 27.23 -26.65 4.80
C LEU A 353 27.18 -25.14 4.54
N LEU A 354 26.98 -24.75 3.27
CA LEU A 354 27.06 -23.34 2.86
C LEU A 354 25.85 -22.53 3.31
N LYS A 355 24.65 -23.13 3.39
CA LYS A 355 23.44 -22.41 3.82
C LYS A 355 23.57 -21.80 5.21
N ILE A 356 24.39 -22.37 6.09
CA ILE A 356 24.62 -21.90 7.48
C ILE A 356 25.31 -20.51 7.49
N ARG A 357 26.07 -20.20 6.44
CA ARG A 357 26.88 -18.98 6.33
C ARG A 357 26.27 -17.93 5.41
N SER A 358 25.20 -18.29 4.70
CA SER A 358 24.51 -17.43 3.74
C SER A 358 23.35 -16.69 4.40
N LYS A 359 23.15 -15.42 4.03
CA LYS A 359 21.98 -14.64 4.43
C LYS A 359 20.86 -14.69 3.41
N THR A 360 21.17 -15.00 2.15
CA THR A 360 20.21 -15.08 1.04
C THR A 360 20.46 -16.32 0.18
N ILE A 361 19.46 -16.71 -0.62
CA ILE A 361 19.64 -17.80 -1.59
C ILE A 361 20.68 -17.44 -2.65
N ASN A 362 20.78 -16.15 -3.01
CA ASN A 362 21.79 -15.66 -3.95
C ASN A 362 23.21 -15.82 -3.38
N GLU A 363 23.42 -15.46 -2.10
CA GLU A 363 24.72 -15.66 -1.43
C GLU A 363 25.10 -17.14 -1.33
N LEU A 364 24.12 -18.04 -1.16
CA LEU A 364 24.36 -19.48 -1.22
C LEU A 364 24.81 -19.92 -2.61
N THR A 365 24.11 -19.50 -3.66
CA THR A 365 24.46 -19.86 -5.04
C THR A 365 25.79 -19.25 -5.50
N ASP A 366 26.12 -18.04 -5.04
CA ASP A 366 27.40 -17.39 -5.31
C ASP A 366 28.58 -18.11 -4.64
N GLN A 367 28.34 -18.85 -3.55
CA GLN A 367 29.36 -19.71 -2.95
C GLN A 367 29.46 -21.06 -3.65
N LEU A 368 28.32 -21.60 -4.12
CA LEU A 368 28.28 -22.89 -4.83
C LEU A 368 28.99 -22.84 -6.18
N ILE A 369 29.04 -21.68 -6.86
CA ILE A 369 29.65 -21.55 -8.19
C ILE A 369 31.14 -21.97 -8.20
N PHE A 370 31.87 -21.74 -7.11
CA PHE A 370 33.29 -22.08 -7.00
C PHE A 370 33.58 -23.59 -6.96
N TYR A 371 32.54 -24.43 -6.89
CA TYR A 371 32.66 -25.88 -7.03
C TYR A 371 32.49 -26.35 -8.48
N PHE A 372 32.16 -25.45 -9.40
CA PHE A 372 32.01 -25.71 -10.83
C PHE A 372 33.00 -24.93 -11.68
N GLU A 373 33.40 -23.74 -11.21
CA GLU A 373 34.24 -22.80 -11.94
C GLU A 373 35.36 -22.27 -11.04
N ASP A 374 36.58 -22.22 -11.58
CA ASP A 374 37.70 -21.55 -10.91
C ASP A 374 37.49 -20.03 -10.89
N PRO A 375 37.89 -19.33 -9.81
CA PRO A 375 37.80 -17.88 -9.75
C PRO A 375 38.75 -17.24 -10.78
N TYR A 376 38.22 -16.38 -11.64
CA TYR A 376 39.02 -15.58 -12.57
C TYR A 376 39.94 -14.58 -11.85
N GLU A 377 39.50 -14.03 -10.73
CA GLU A 377 40.25 -13.08 -9.91
C GLU A 377 40.02 -13.31 -8.41
N TYR A 378 41.07 -13.12 -7.61
CA TYR A 378 40.97 -13.13 -6.16
C TYR A 378 40.68 -11.73 -5.63
N LYS A 379 39.77 -11.62 -4.66
CA LYS A 379 39.53 -10.34 -3.97
C LYS A 379 40.83 -9.87 -3.31
N GLU A 380 41.23 -8.62 -3.57
CA GLU A 380 42.50 -8.04 -3.11
C GLU A 380 42.70 -8.17 -1.57
N LYS A 381 41.64 -7.97 -0.78
CA LYS A 381 41.67 -8.19 0.68
C LYS A 381 41.90 -9.64 1.08
N GLY A 382 41.42 -10.58 0.27
CA GLY A 382 41.64 -12.01 0.46
C GLY A 382 43.08 -12.39 0.17
N VAL A 383 43.63 -11.88 -0.93
CA VAL A 383 45.06 -12.05 -1.28
C VAL A 383 45.92 -11.58 -0.10
N LYS A 384 45.78 -10.32 0.32
CA LYS A 384 46.57 -9.73 1.43
C LYS A 384 46.49 -10.45 2.77
N LYS A 385 45.44 -11.26 3.00
CA LYS A 385 45.19 -11.92 4.29
C LYS A 385 45.72 -13.35 4.33
N TYR A 386 45.70 -14.04 3.20
CA TYR A 386 45.92 -15.50 3.13
C TYR A 386 47.09 -15.91 2.24
N PHE A 387 47.63 -14.98 1.44
CA PHE A 387 48.82 -15.13 0.61
C PHE A 387 49.79 -14.00 0.94
#